data_AF-A0A4R4IE32-F1
#
_entry.id   AF-A0A4R4IE32-F1
#
_cell.length_a   1.000
_cell.length_b   1.000
_cell.length_c   1.000
_cell.angle_alpha   90.00
_cell.angle_beta   90.00
_cell.angle_gamma   90.00
#
_symmetry.space_group_name_H-M   'P 1'
#
loop_
_entity.id
_entity.type
_entity.pdbx_description
1 polymer ?
#
loop_
_entity_poly.entity_id
_entity_poly.type
_entity_poly.pdbx_seq_one_letter_code
_entity_poly.pdbx_strand_id
1 'polypeptide(L)'
;MGPAMSRARCARATGSGDGACATSARPLSAWTAAKMPSCSPTRARNPRWATTDGPAWPRPHGHPWVAGALRHATDFREHHMMKKLFDLLTGKPSSPAPASATIAPTPEARVRAFIQHWHRQWTHARETMGDDVDFGRWHSLVSEADQAHFDRDCGSGTSDAYGSDPDFDPATTEVIGQRIDGTQAQVHTRRNGAASTRYHVYDLRHDANGDWRISQVFTLFDPPTAPVINAARYAELGTLSTADAPLTAPNDDLALDENLLFRGDRRIEQDDLRGQITQQVIGEIDIRSGVLAISDFGYGFDDLQPLARRAPLGRHPVETVMVDRRVAGIRIRFDPHRRAVTWKAARTQHGTGIYGVDAGNLAIFDVSGLQTLSHIAQERCFRQWSGAGNARTLALAHPDDCVITPSGYGDGAYPAFWGLDDSGTLVSLYVDFMILIEERDAGRYVSL
;
A
#
# COMPACT_ATOMS: atom_id res chain seq x y z
N MET A 1 46.64 -10.65 64.74
CA MET A 1 45.95 -9.78 63.76
C MET A 1 44.48 -9.75 64.14
N GLY A 2 43.86 -8.57 64.17
CA GLY A 2 42.61 -8.33 64.92
C GLY A 2 41.30 -8.73 64.21
N PRO A 3 40.22 -9.07 64.94
CA PRO A 3 38.96 -9.53 64.35
C PRO A 3 37.72 -8.63 64.66
N ALA A 4 36.57 -9.09 64.16
CA ALA A 4 35.24 -9.04 64.81
C ALA A 4 34.43 -7.72 64.96
N MET A 5 33.30 -7.73 64.25
CA MET A 5 31.92 -7.43 64.73
C MET A 5 31.41 -5.99 65.03
N SER A 6 30.08 -5.89 64.80
CA SER A 6 29.07 -5.19 65.62
C SER A 6 28.59 -3.77 65.24
N ARG A 7 27.51 -3.76 64.43
CA ARG A 7 26.20 -3.14 64.74
C ARG A 7 26.13 -1.73 65.41
N ALA A 8 25.62 -0.80 64.61
CA ALA A 8 24.27 -0.19 64.76
C ALA A 8 24.01 1.14 65.53
N ARG A 9 23.08 1.89 64.91
CA ARG A 9 21.98 2.73 65.46
C ARG A 9 22.25 4.18 65.91
N CYS A 10 21.14 4.94 65.80
CA CYS A 10 20.85 6.27 66.37
C CYS A 10 21.63 7.45 65.76
N ALA A 11 21.07 8.66 65.62
CA ALA A 11 19.68 9.14 65.70
C ALA A 11 19.53 10.38 64.76
N ARG A 12 18.35 10.82 64.31
CA ARG A 12 17.40 11.72 65.00
C ARG A 12 18.11 12.83 65.84
N ALA A 13 17.74 14.11 65.78
CA ALA A 13 16.56 14.76 65.19
C ALA A 13 16.80 16.27 64.96
N THR A 14 15.77 16.99 64.49
CA THR A 14 15.55 18.48 64.59
C THR A 14 16.58 19.40 63.90
N GLY A 15 16.23 20.61 63.44
CA GLY A 15 14.94 21.34 63.38
C GLY A 15 15.11 22.62 62.52
N SER A 16 14.06 23.12 61.86
CA SER A 16 13.19 24.25 62.31
C SER A 16 13.72 25.66 61.98
N GLY A 17 12.87 26.56 61.49
CA GLY A 17 13.23 27.87 60.92
C GLY A 17 13.34 27.79 59.39
N ASP A 18 12.41 28.25 58.55
CA ASP A 18 11.46 29.39 58.58
C ASP A 18 12.11 30.77 58.48
N GLY A 19 11.58 31.62 57.58
CA GLY A 19 12.16 32.91 57.17
C GLY A 19 12.71 32.87 55.73
N ALA A 20 11.92 32.83 54.65
CA ALA A 20 10.82 33.70 54.20
C ALA A 20 11.29 35.04 53.57
N CYS A 21 10.77 35.32 52.35
CA CYS A 21 10.93 36.55 51.56
C CYS A 21 12.34 36.91 51.06
N ALA A 22 12.53 37.53 49.89
CA ALA A 22 11.66 37.72 48.71
C ALA A 22 12.53 38.13 47.48
N THR A 23 11.90 38.38 46.33
CA THR A 23 12.26 39.37 45.27
C THR A 23 13.72 39.89 45.19
N SER A 24 14.43 39.86 44.05
CA SER A 24 13.93 39.83 42.66
C SER A 24 15.04 39.66 41.60
N ALA A 25 14.61 39.51 40.33
CA ALA A 25 15.10 40.19 39.11
C ALA A 25 16.30 41.17 39.24
N ARG A 26 17.22 41.32 38.25
CA ARG A 26 17.21 40.91 36.81
C ARG A 26 18.67 40.80 36.25
N PRO A 27 18.99 40.76 34.92
CA PRO A 27 20.20 40.10 34.39
C PRO A 27 21.26 41.09 33.86
N LEU A 28 22.33 40.54 33.25
CA LEU A 28 23.10 41.04 32.08
C LEU A 28 23.86 39.80 31.51
N SER A 29 23.71 39.44 30.23
CA SER A 29 24.62 39.75 29.10
C SER A 29 26.12 39.47 29.32
N ALA A 30 26.93 39.04 28.34
CA ALA A 30 26.75 38.40 27.03
C ALA A 30 28.17 38.11 26.49
N TRP A 31 28.40 37.03 25.74
CA TRP A 31 29.69 36.79 25.04
C TRP A 31 29.50 36.18 23.65
N THR A 32 30.55 36.26 22.83
CA THR A 32 30.45 36.47 21.37
C THR A 32 30.62 35.23 20.48
N ALA A 33 30.13 35.39 19.25
CA ALA A 33 30.07 34.35 18.22
C ALA A 33 31.43 33.98 17.57
N ALA A 34 31.46 32.80 16.94
CA ALA A 34 32.42 32.44 15.89
C ALA A 34 31.68 32.03 14.60
N LYS A 35 32.26 32.40 13.45
CA LYS A 35 31.92 31.97 12.07
C LYS A 35 32.78 30.73 11.73
N MET A 36 32.56 29.86 10.74
CA MET A 36 31.62 29.65 9.60
C MET A 36 31.82 28.17 9.13
N PRO A 37 31.28 27.61 8.02
CA PRO A 37 30.53 28.20 6.90
C PRO A 37 29.16 27.57 6.60
N SER A 38 28.54 28.09 5.53
CA SER A 38 27.20 27.80 5.00
C SER A 38 26.95 26.36 4.52
N CYS A 39 25.68 25.95 4.56
CA CYS A 39 25.14 24.78 3.87
C CYS A 39 23.85 25.19 3.13
N SER A 40 23.39 24.39 2.15
CA SER A 40 22.08 24.51 1.45
C SER A 40 21.90 25.78 0.58
N PRO A 41 20.82 25.90 -0.23
CA PRO A 41 19.74 24.94 -0.54
C PRO A 41 19.78 24.47 -2.03
N THR A 42 18.89 23.62 -2.58
CA THR A 42 17.61 23.04 -2.09
C THR A 42 17.57 21.54 -2.51
N ARG A 43 16.51 20.80 -2.97
CA ARG A 43 15.11 21.08 -3.37
C ARG A 43 14.14 19.90 -3.15
N ALA A 44 14.07 19.32 -1.95
CA ALA A 44 13.01 18.35 -1.63
C ALA A 44 11.61 18.99 -1.76
N ARG A 45 10.64 18.25 -2.33
CA ARG A 45 9.21 18.61 -2.27
C ARG A 45 8.57 17.76 -1.18
N ASN A 46 8.04 18.41 -0.15
CA ASN A 46 7.29 17.76 0.91
C ASN A 46 5.98 18.54 1.11
N PRO A 47 4.79 17.94 0.93
CA PRO A 47 3.53 18.61 1.25
C PRO A 47 3.40 18.72 2.78
N ARG A 48 3.44 19.94 3.30
CA ARG A 48 3.16 20.18 4.72
C ARG A 48 1.68 19.97 5.01
N TRP A 49 1.37 19.00 5.86
CA TRP A 49 0.14 19.00 6.66
C TRP A 49 0.48 19.35 8.12
N ALA A 50 -0.53 19.73 8.89
CA ALA A 50 -0.43 20.22 10.28
C ALA A 50 0.37 21.53 10.48
N THR A 51 -0.29 22.66 10.23
CA THR A 51 -0.21 23.83 11.13
C THR A 51 -1.60 24.05 11.74
N THR A 52 -1.62 24.56 12.98
CA THR A 52 -2.79 24.64 13.86
C THR A 52 -4.00 25.40 13.26
N ASP A 53 -4.91 24.65 12.65
CA ASP A 53 -6.36 24.85 12.64
C ASP A 53 -7.00 23.48 12.36
N GLY A 54 -8.26 23.28 12.76
CA GLY A 54 -8.94 21.97 12.63
C GLY A 54 -9.17 21.57 11.16
N PRO A 55 -8.91 20.31 10.77
CA PRO A 55 -9.11 19.88 9.39
C PRO A 55 -10.60 19.82 9.04
N ALA A 56 -11.05 20.69 8.12
CA ALA A 56 -12.36 20.53 7.51
C ALA A 56 -12.37 19.25 6.64
N TRP A 57 -13.27 18.32 6.94
CA TRP A 57 -13.40 17.07 6.21
C TRP A 57 -13.68 17.33 4.71
N PRO A 58 -12.94 16.68 3.77
CA PRO A 58 -13.20 16.83 2.36
C PRO A 58 -14.54 16.17 2.00
N ARG A 59 -15.44 16.92 1.37
CA ARG A 59 -16.68 16.36 0.80
C ARG A 59 -16.34 15.38 -0.32
N PRO A 60 -17.08 14.27 -0.50
CA PRO A 60 -16.81 13.28 -1.54
C PRO A 60 -17.10 13.83 -2.94
N HIS A 61 -16.08 14.44 -3.56
CA HIS A 61 -16.08 14.81 -4.97
C HIS A 61 -15.57 13.62 -5.79
N GLY A 62 -16.49 12.86 -6.40
CA GLY A 62 -16.16 11.67 -7.19
C GLY A 62 -15.30 11.99 -8.42
N HIS A 63 -14.01 11.68 -8.34
CA HIS A 63 -13.11 11.64 -9.50
C HIS A 63 -13.03 10.21 -10.09
N PRO A 64 -12.79 10.04 -11.41
CA PRO A 64 -13.22 8.80 -12.09
C PRO A 64 -12.28 7.58 -11.97
N TRP A 65 -11.08 7.73 -11.41
CA TRP A 65 -9.93 6.89 -11.80
C TRP A 65 -9.95 5.44 -11.29
N VAL A 66 -10.59 5.14 -10.16
CA VAL A 66 -10.71 3.75 -9.66
C VAL A 66 -11.84 2.97 -10.36
N ALA A 67 -12.68 3.64 -11.16
CA ALA A 67 -13.88 3.03 -11.75
C ALA A 67 -13.62 2.14 -12.99
N GLY A 68 -12.42 2.15 -13.58
CA GLY A 68 -12.11 1.47 -14.84
C GLY A 68 -11.86 -0.03 -14.72
N ALA A 69 -10.95 -0.44 -13.81
CA ALA A 69 -10.41 -1.80 -13.74
C ALA A 69 -11.48 -2.90 -13.66
N LEU A 70 -12.52 -2.70 -12.85
CA LEU A 70 -13.60 -3.68 -12.66
C LEU A 70 -14.76 -3.58 -13.69
N ARG A 71 -14.81 -2.52 -14.51
CA ARG A 71 -15.77 -2.45 -15.64
C ARG A 71 -15.20 -3.08 -16.90
N HIS A 72 -13.93 -2.80 -17.22
CA HIS A 72 -13.33 -3.28 -18.46
C HIS A 72 -13.25 -4.80 -18.57
N ALA A 73 -13.17 -5.56 -17.47
CA ALA A 73 -13.12 -7.03 -17.52
C ALA A 73 -14.36 -7.69 -18.18
N THR A 74 -15.54 -7.03 -18.15
CA THR A 74 -16.74 -7.49 -18.88
C THR A 74 -16.86 -6.80 -20.23
N ASP A 75 -16.73 -5.47 -20.27
CA ASP A 75 -16.84 -4.65 -21.49
C ASP A 75 -15.88 -5.11 -22.60
N PHE A 76 -14.62 -5.42 -22.26
CA PHE A 76 -13.58 -5.83 -23.20
C PHE A 76 -13.93 -7.12 -23.96
N ARG A 77 -14.69 -8.05 -23.36
CA ARG A 77 -15.14 -9.26 -24.07
C ARG A 77 -16.20 -8.94 -25.13
N GLU A 78 -17.16 -8.09 -24.81
CA GLU A 78 -18.20 -7.68 -25.76
C GLU A 78 -17.63 -6.78 -26.86
N HIS A 79 -16.78 -5.80 -26.51
CA HIS A 79 -16.09 -4.94 -27.47
C HIS A 79 -15.21 -5.74 -28.45
N HIS A 80 -14.45 -6.72 -27.96
CA HIS A 80 -13.56 -7.52 -28.80
C HIS A 80 -14.33 -8.54 -29.67
N MET A 81 -15.50 -8.99 -29.23
CA MET A 81 -16.43 -9.80 -30.05
C MET A 81 -17.12 -8.95 -31.13
N MET A 82 -17.61 -7.76 -30.78
CA MET A 82 -18.24 -6.82 -31.72
C MET A 82 -17.26 -6.31 -32.77
N LYS A 83 -16.01 -6.00 -32.40
CA LYS A 83 -14.95 -5.63 -33.35
C LYS A 83 -14.67 -6.74 -34.35
N LYS A 84 -14.55 -8.00 -33.90
CA LYS A 84 -14.38 -9.16 -34.79
C LYS A 84 -15.58 -9.34 -35.73
N LEU A 85 -16.80 -9.12 -35.27
CA LEU A 85 -17.99 -9.17 -36.12
C LEU A 85 -18.00 -8.04 -37.17
N PHE A 86 -17.62 -6.83 -36.78
CA PHE A 86 -17.55 -5.66 -37.66
C PHE A 86 -16.46 -5.78 -38.73
N ASP A 87 -15.26 -6.23 -38.37
CA ASP A 87 -14.17 -6.44 -39.33
C ASP A 87 -14.51 -7.60 -40.30
N LEU A 88 -15.26 -8.63 -39.86
CA LEU A 88 -15.78 -9.69 -40.73
C LEU A 88 -16.85 -9.19 -41.73
N LEU A 89 -17.70 -8.27 -41.30
CA LEU A 89 -18.81 -7.70 -42.11
C LEU A 89 -18.38 -6.59 -43.05
N THR A 90 -17.28 -5.88 -42.75
CA THR A 90 -16.81 -4.74 -43.56
C THR A 90 -15.76 -5.10 -44.61
N GLY A 91 -15.29 -6.36 -44.64
CA GLY A 91 -14.37 -6.84 -45.67
C GLY A 91 -13.00 -6.15 -45.67
N LYS A 92 -12.58 -5.58 -44.52
CA LYS A 92 -11.23 -5.04 -44.37
C LYS A 92 -10.20 -6.12 -44.70
N PRO A 93 -9.08 -5.78 -45.37
CA PRO A 93 -7.98 -6.71 -45.51
C PRO A 93 -7.51 -7.10 -44.10
N SER A 94 -7.32 -8.40 -43.88
CA SER A 94 -6.67 -8.91 -42.67
C SER A 94 -5.34 -8.19 -42.47
N SER A 95 -5.04 -7.77 -41.24
CA SER A 95 -3.74 -7.19 -40.89
C SER A 95 -2.60 -8.02 -41.49
N PRO A 96 -1.53 -7.38 -42.01
CA PRO A 96 -0.40 -8.12 -42.56
C PRO A 96 0.09 -9.15 -41.54
N ALA A 97 0.37 -10.37 -42.01
CA ALA A 97 0.80 -11.45 -41.13
C ALA A 97 1.99 -10.96 -40.28
N PRO A 98 1.97 -11.13 -38.95
CA PRO A 98 2.95 -10.52 -38.06
C PRO A 98 4.36 -10.90 -38.51
N ALA A 99 5.22 -9.89 -38.66
CA ALA A 99 6.58 -10.09 -39.16
C ALA A 99 7.27 -11.18 -38.32
N SER A 100 7.62 -12.29 -38.96
CA SER A 100 7.98 -13.56 -38.30
C SER A 100 8.97 -13.34 -37.17
N ALA A 101 8.47 -13.31 -35.94
CA ALA A 101 9.24 -12.88 -34.78
C ALA A 101 10.44 -13.80 -34.60
N THR A 102 11.65 -13.26 -34.79
CA THR A 102 12.90 -14.02 -34.69
C THR A 102 12.93 -14.76 -33.36
N ILE A 103 13.23 -16.07 -33.41
CA ILE A 103 13.38 -16.91 -32.23
C ILE A 103 14.50 -16.30 -31.38
N ALA A 104 14.20 -15.98 -30.13
CA ALA A 104 15.14 -15.40 -29.19
C ALA A 104 15.93 -16.54 -28.50
N PRO A 105 17.24 -16.67 -28.73
CA PRO A 105 18.02 -17.78 -28.19
C PRO A 105 18.24 -17.69 -26.66
N THR A 106 17.97 -16.54 -26.05
CA THR A 106 18.02 -16.33 -24.60
C THR A 106 16.87 -15.43 -24.12
N PRO A 107 16.50 -15.48 -22.82
CA PRO A 107 15.50 -14.57 -22.25
C PRO A 107 15.93 -13.10 -22.40
N GLU A 108 17.21 -12.80 -22.19
CA GLU A 108 17.77 -11.46 -22.36
C GLU A 108 17.63 -10.96 -23.82
N ALA A 109 17.86 -11.83 -24.81
CA ALA A 109 17.67 -11.48 -26.21
C ALA A 109 16.20 -11.12 -26.53
N ARG A 110 15.23 -11.86 -25.97
CA ARG A 110 13.79 -11.52 -26.11
C ARG A 110 13.47 -10.15 -25.51
N VAL A 111 13.97 -9.86 -24.30
CA VAL A 111 13.74 -8.59 -23.60
C VAL A 111 14.39 -7.41 -24.35
N ARG A 112 15.64 -7.55 -24.80
CA ARG A 112 16.29 -6.49 -25.61
C ARG A 112 15.57 -6.27 -26.93
N ALA A 113 15.11 -7.33 -27.60
CA ALA A 113 14.34 -7.21 -28.83
C ALA A 113 12.97 -6.54 -28.61
N PHE A 114 12.29 -6.82 -27.48
CA PHE A 114 11.06 -6.14 -27.08
C PHE A 114 11.29 -4.64 -26.85
N ILE A 115 12.28 -4.27 -26.02
CA ILE A 115 12.61 -2.87 -25.71
C ILE A 115 12.92 -2.10 -27.01
N GLN A 116 13.71 -2.69 -27.91
CA GLN A 116 14.00 -2.10 -29.22
C GLN A 116 12.77 -1.99 -30.12
N HIS A 117 11.83 -2.93 -30.08
CA HIS A 117 10.62 -2.88 -30.88
C HIS A 117 9.65 -1.81 -30.35
N TRP A 118 9.32 -1.87 -29.06
CA TRP A 118 8.46 -0.88 -28.41
C TRP A 118 8.99 0.55 -28.58
N HIS A 119 10.31 0.76 -28.44
CA HIS A 119 10.90 2.09 -28.65
C HIS A 119 10.73 2.60 -30.09
N ARG A 120 10.83 1.75 -31.11
CA ARG A 120 10.54 2.15 -32.51
C ARG A 120 9.08 2.56 -32.68
N GLN A 121 8.16 1.81 -32.08
CA GLN A 121 6.73 2.12 -32.12
C GLN A 121 6.41 3.45 -31.43
N TRP A 122 7.02 3.71 -30.27
CA TRP A 122 6.95 4.99 -29.57
C TRP A 122 7.59 6.15 -30.36
N THR A 123 8.74 5.93 -31.01
CA THR A 123 9.39 6.95 -31.84
C THR A 123 8.49 7.34 -33.01
N HIS A 124 7.96 6.34 -33.74
CA HIS A 124 7.01 6.56 -34.82
C HIS A 124 5.74 7.28 -34.35
N ALA A 125 5.25 6.95 -33.15
CA ALA A 125 4.12 7.65 -32.52
C ALA A 125 4.44 9.14 -32.26
N ARG A 126 5.60 9.48 -31.66
CA ARG A 126 6.03 10.88 -31.46
C ARG A 126 6.16 11.63 -32.77
N GLU A 127 6.75 11.02 -33.80
CA GLU A 127 6.93 11.63 -35.12
C GLU A 127 5.62 11.93 -35.86
N THR A 128 4.56 11.16 -35.61
CA THR A 128 3.33 11.18 -36.44
C THR A 128 2.04 11.53 -35.71
N MET A 129 2.09 11.70 -34.39
CA MET A 129 1.00 12.24 -33.55
C MET A 129 1.44 13.44 -32.71
N GLY A 130 2.74 13.58 -32.43
CA GLY A 130 3.25 14.62 -31.55
C GLY A 130 2.63 14.48 -30.15
N ASP A 131 1.97 15.56 -29.71
CA ASP A 131 1.31 15.66 -28.41
C ASP A 131 -0.23 15.46 -28.48
N ASP A 132 -0.83 15.49 -29.67
CA ASP A 132 -2.26 15.17 -29.89
C ASP A 132 -2.44 13.66 -30.12
N VAL A 133 -2.50 12.91 -29.02
CA VAL A 133 -2.41 11.44 -29.03
C VAL A 133 -3.70 10.76 -29.53
N ASP A 134 -3.63 10.11 -30.70
CA ASP A 134 -4.61 9.09 -31.09
C ASP A 134 -4.30 7.78 -30.34
N PHE A 135 -5.01 7.57 -29.22
CA PHE A 135 -4.89 6.35 -28.41
C PHE A 135 -5.32 5.08 -29.16
N GLY A 136 -6.19 5.17 -30.17
CA GLY A 136 -6.55 4.02 -31.01
C GLY A 136 -5.39 3.58 -31.90
N ARG A 137 -4.64 4.55 -32.44
CA ARG A 137 -3.38 4.30 -33.13
C ARG A 137 -2.29 3.82 -32.18
N TRP A 138 -2.10 4.48 -31.03
CA TRP A 138 -1.10 4.07 -30.03
C TRP A 138 -1.30 2.63 -29.55
N HIS A 139 -2.52 2.26 -29.15
CA HIS A 139 -2.88 0.89 -28.78
C HIS A 139 -2.58 -0.12 -29.90
N SER A 140 -2.76 0.26 -31.17
CA SER A 140 -2.44 -0.60 -32.32
C SER A 140 -0.92 -0.82 -32.46
N LEU A 141 -0.11 0.22 -32.28
CA LEU A 141 1.36 0.15 -32.35
C LEU A 141 1.96 -0.64 -31.16
N VAL A 142 1.42 -0.46 -29.94
CA VAL A 142 1.79 -1.28 -28.77
C VAL A 142 1.37 -2.73 -28.97
N SER A 143 0.19 -2.99 -29.51
CA SER A 143 -0.28 -4.37 -29.76
C SER A 143 0.59 -5.11 -30.78
N GLU A 144 1.18 -4.44 -31.77
CA GLU A 144 2.17 -5.04 -32.68
C GLU A 144 3.44 -5.49 -31.92
N ALA A 145 3.95 -4.65 -31.02
CA ALA A 145 5.08 -4.99 -30.17
C ALA A 145 4.75 -6.14 -29.19
N ASP A 146 3.59 -6.09 -28.55
CA ASP A 146 3.17 -7.11 -27.59
C ASP A 146 3.02 -8.48 -28.29
N GLN A 147 2.29 -8.55 -29.41
CA GLN A 147 2.10 -9.79 -30.20
C GLN A 147 3.44 -10.40 -30.69
N ALA A 148 4.45 -9.56 -30.97
CA ALA A 148 5.76 -10.02 -31.44
C ALA A 148 6.66 -10.60 -30.33
N HIS A 149 6.41 -10.31 -29.04
CA HIS A 149 7.33 -10.61 -27.94
C HIS A 149 6.72 -11.33 -26.73
N PHE A 150 5.42 -11.26 -26.52
CA PHE A 150 4.75 -11.83 -25.35
C PHE A 150 4.26 -13.25 -25.60
N ASP A 151 3.96 -13.95 -24.50
CA ASP A 151 3.15 -15.17 -24.50
C ASP A 151 1.71 -14.85 -24.91
N ARG A 152 0.96 -15.87 -25.32
CA ARG A 152 -0.39 -15.70 -25.84
C ARG A 152 -1.32 -15.10 -24.77
N ASP A 153 -2.11 -14.12 -25.20
CA ASP A 153 -3.08 -13.39 -24.36
C ASP A 153 -2.40 -12.56 -23.21
N CYS A 154 -1.08 -12.35 -23.28
CA CYS A 154 -0.31 -11.42 -22.44
C CYS A 154 0.10 -10.14 -23.21
N GLY A 155 0.56 -9.11 -22.48
CA GLY A 155 1.05 -7.84 -23.07
C GLY A 155 1.80 -6.98 -22.06
N SER A 156 2.33 -5.85 -22.51
CA SER A 156 3.18 -4.94 -21.74
C SER A 156 2.41 -4.03 -20.79
N GLY A 157 1.11 -3.83 -21.02
CA GLY A 157 0.25 -2.95 -20.22
C GLY A 157 0.42 -1.46 -20.49
N THR A 158 1.13 -1.06 -21.54
CA THR A 158 1.43 0.36 -21.85
C THR A 158 0.56 0.97 -22.95
N SER A 159 -0.45 0.26 -23.47
CA SER A 159 -1.35 0.79 -24.52
C SER A 159 -2.15 2.03 -24.09
N ASP A 160 -2.33 2.22 -22.79
CA ASP A 160 -3.23 3.22 -22.22
C ASP A 160 -2.43 4.38 -21.58
N ALA A 161 -1.10 4.33 -21.65
CA ALA A 161 -0.17 5.36 -21.18
C ALA A 161 0.73 5.82 -22.33
N TYR A 162 0.90 7.13 -22.48
CA TYR A 162 1.79 7.70 -23.49
C TYR A 162 2.50 8.93 -22.92
N GLY A 163 3.84 8.92 -22.95
CA GLY A 163 4.68 9.96 -22.37
C GLY A 163 5.64 10.61 -23.37
N SER A 164 6.13 11.79 -23.02
CA SER A 164 7.26 12.46 -23.70
C SER A 164 8.60 11.73 -23.49
N ASP A 165 8.68 10.93 -22.42
CA ASP A 165 9.74 9.96 -22.16
C ASP A 165 9.24 8.55 -22.58
N PRO A 166 9.99 7.77 -23.36
CA PRO A 166 9.65 6.39 -23.68
C PRO A 166 9.75 5.50 -22.44
N ASP A 167 8.74 4.71 -22.09
CA ASP A 167 8.81 3.79 -20.94
C ASP A 167 9.96 2.77 -21.09
N PHE A 168 10.10 2.19 -22.29
CA PHE A 168 11.18 1.29 -22.68
C PHE A 168 12.08 1.96 -23.74
N ASP A 169 13.35 2.18 -23.42
CA ASP A 169 14.35 2.77 -24.33
C ASP A 169 15.69 1.99 -24.27
N PRO A 170 16.21 1.48 -25.40
CA PRO A 170 17.45 0.73 -25.44
C PRO A 170 18.73 1.56 -25.15
N ALA A 171 18.67 2.90 -25.19
CA ALA A 171 19.80 3.77 -24.86
C ALA A 171 19.95 4.02 -23.35
N THR A 172 18.85 4.18 -22.62
CA THR A 172 18.85 4.38 -21.15
C THR A 172 18.60 3.10 -20.33
N THR A 173 18.30 1.96 -20.96
CA THR A 173 17.99 0.69 -20.27
C THR A 173 19.13 -0.33 -20.31
N GLU A 174 19.58 -0.72 -19.11
CA GLU A 174 20.61 -1.73 -18.86
C GLU A 174 19.98 -3.02 -18.32
N VAL A 175 20.48 -4.19 -18.72
CA VAL A 175 20.14 -5.47 -18.07
C VAL A 175 21.04 -5.65 -16.85
N ILE A 176 20.45 -5.70 -15.66
CA ILE A 176 21.17 -5.74 -14.38
C ILE A 176 21.20 -7.14 -13.75
N GLY A 177 20.43 -8.10 -14.28
CA GLY A 177 20.43 -9.48 -13.80
C GLY A 177 19.50 -10.38 -14.62
N GLN A 178 19.73 -11.69 -14.54
CA GLN A 178 18.81 -12.71 -15.04
C GLN A 178 18.88 -13.98 -14.18
N ARG A 179 17.76 -14.72 -14.14
CA ARG A 179 17.65 -16.08 -13.60
C ARG A 179 16.94 -16.95 -14.63
N ILE A 180 17.38 -18.20 -14.78
CA ILE A 180 16.73 -19.22 -15.62
C ILE A 180 16.47 -20.44 -14.75
N ASP A 181 15.29 -21.02 -14.87
CA ASP A 181 14.79 -22.13 -14.04
C ASP A 181 13.94 -23.06 -14.91
N GLY A 182 14.61 -24.02 -15.57
CA GLY A 182 13.99 -24.87 -16.59
C GLY A 182 13.39 -24.06 -17.75
N THR A 183 12.07 -24.18 -17.96
CA THR A 183 11.32 -23.45 -18.99
C THR A 183 10.80 -22.09 -18.52
N GLN A 184 11.24 -21.60 -17.35
CA GLN A 184 10.94 -20.25 -16.86
C GLN A 184 12.22 -19.42 -16.78
N ALA A 185 12.09 -18.11 -16.97
CA ALA A 185 13.18 -17.18 -16.75
C ALA A 185 12.66 -15.84 -16.21
N GLN A 186 13.55 -15.10 -15.58
CA GLN A 186 13.31 -13.74 -15.14
C GLN A 186 14.49 -12.86 -15.55
N VAL A 187 14.21 -11.70 -16.13
CA VAL A 187 15.23 -10.71 -16.52
C VAL A 187 14.94 -9.41 -15.79
N HIS A 188 15.96 -8.80 -15.21
CA HIS A 188 15.88 -7.50 -14.53
C HIS A 188 16.57 -6.44 -15.37
N THR A 189 15.92 -5.30 -15.54
CA THR A 189 16.52 -4.12 -16.16
C THR A 189 16.43 -2.90 -15.26
N ARG A 190 17.39 -1.99 -15.41
CA ARG A 190 17.38 -0.63 -14.86
C ARG A 190 17.30 0.34 -16.02
N ARG A 191 16.33 1.25 -16.00
CA ARG A 191 16.27 2.40 -16.91
C ARG A 191 16.58 3.67 -16.13
N ASN A 192 17.58 4.42 -16.57
CA ASN A 192 17.95 5.72 -15.99
C ASN A 192 17.23 6.83 -16.78
N GLY A 193 15.98 7.15 -16.41
CA GLY A 193 15.20 8.22 -17.04
C GLY A 193 15.58 9.62 -16.55
N ALA A 194 15.10 10.66 -17.24
CA ALA A 194 15.42 12.06 -16.90
C ALA A 194 14.77 12.52 -15.57
N ALA A 195 13.59 11.97 -15.24
CA ALA A 195 12.84 12.30 -14.03
C ALA A 195 13.10 11.33 -12.86
N SER A 196 13.33 10.05 -13.14
CA SER A 196 13.61 9.01 -12.15
C SER A 196 14.27 7.78 -12.76
N THR A 197 14.98 7.02 -11.93
CA THR A 197 15.32 5.62 -12.23
C THR A 197 14.05 4.78 -12.13
N ARG A 198 13.89 3.83 -13.05
CA ARG A 198 12.90 2.76 -12.95
C ARG A 198 13.57 1.41 -13.15
N TYR A 199 12.96 0.37 -12.61
CA TYR A 199 13.37 -1.00 -12.82
C TYR A 199 12.22 -1.77 -13.48
N HIS A 200 12.54 -2.61 -14.46
CA HIS A 200 11.55 -3.52 -15.05
C HIS A 200 11.95 -4.97 -14.83
N VAL A 201 11.01 -5.77 -14.35
CA VAL A 201 11.14 -7.23 -14.24
C VAL A 201 10.29 -7.87 -15.31
N TYR A 202 10.92 -8.68 -16.15
CA TYR A 202 10.26 -9.49 -17.17
C TYR A 202 10.24 -10.93 -16.68
N ASP A 203 9.06 -11.52 -16.55
CA ASP A 203 8.91 -12.97 -16.39
C ASP A 203 8.66 -13.60 -17.77
N LEU A 204 9.44 -14.61 -18.11
CA LEU A 204 9.40 -15.28 -19.42
C LEU A 204 9.20 -16.79 -19.30
N ARG A 205 8.62 -17.36 -20.35
CA ARG A 205 8.46 -18.80 -20.56
C ARG A 205 9.20 -19.23 -21.82
N HIS A 206 9.73 -20.45 -21.82
CA HIS A 206 10.28 -21.12 -23.00
C HIS A 206 9.18 -21.95 -23.65
N ASP A 207 8.94 -21.73 -24.95
CA ASP A 207 7.87 -22.39 -25.69
C ASP A 207 8.33 -23.70 -26.37
N ALA A 208 7.39 -24.47 -26.89
CA ALA A 208 7.67 -25.74 -27.55
C ALA A 208 8.40 -25.60 -28.90
N ASN A 209 8.54 -24.38 -29.43
CA ASN A 209 9.28 -24.07 -30.66
C ASN A 209 10.74 -23.67 -30.35
N GLY A 210 11.11 -23.60 -29.07
CA GLY A 210 12.44 -23.20 -28.61
C GLY A 210 12.61 -21.69 -28.40
N ASP A 211 11.52 -20.91 -28.43
CA ASP A 211 11.54 -19.45 -28.29
C ASP A 211 11.23 -19.00 -26.85
N TRP A 212 11.84 -17.89 -26.42
CA TRP A 212 11.48 -17.24 -25.15
C TRP A 212 10.39 -16.19 -25.36
N ARG A 213 9.35 -16.23 -24.54
CA ARG A 213 8.15 -15.38 -24.63
C ARG A 213 7.91 -14.67 -23.30
N ILE A 214 7.63 -13.37 -23.33
CA ILE A 214 7.38 -12.58 -22.12
C ILE A 214 5.96 -12.88 -21.63
N SER A 215 5.83 -13.54 -20.48
CA SER A 215 4.52 -13.78 -19.86
C SER A 215 4.03 -12.57 -19.05
N GLN A 216 4.92 -11.74 -18.51
CA GLN A 216 4.55 -10.58 -17.70
C GLN A 216 5.68 -9.55 -17.59
N VAL A 217 5.32 -8.27 -17.45
CA VAL A 217 6.24 -7.19 -17.06
C VAL A 217 5.74 -6.51 -15.78
N PHE A 218 6.67 -6.18 -14.90
CA PHE A 218 6.47 -5.32 -13.73
C PHE A 218 7.34 -4.08 -13.85
N THR A 219 6.83 -2.94 -13.39
CA THR A 219 7.55 -1.66 -13.30
C THR A 219 7.69 -1.31 -11.82
N LEU A 220 8.90 -1.07 -11.36
CA LEU A 220 9.23 -0.74 -9.97
C LEU A 220 10.05 0.56 -9.93
N PHE A 221 9.93 1.32 -8.86
CA PHE A 221 10.77 2.50 -8.61
C PHE A 221 12.10 2.12 -7.91
N ASP A 222 12.08 0.99 -7.19
CA ASP A 222 13.21 0.47 -6.41
C ASP A 222 13.82 -0.81 -7.01
N PRO A 223 15.06 -1.18 -6.63
CA PRO A 223 15.73 -2.35 -7.17
C PRO A 223 14.93 -3.64 -6.87
N PRO A 224 14.63 -4.51 -7.87
CA PRO A 224 13.66 -5.59 -7.71
C PRO A 224 13.92 -6.54 -6.54
N THR A 225 15.20 -6.84 -6.29
CA THR A 225 15.66 -7.78 -5.26
C THR A 225 16.12 -7.10 -3.97
N ALA A 226 16.04 -5.77 -3.86
CA ALA A 226 16.26 -5.10 -2.58
C ALA A 226 15.11 -5.42 -1.61
N PRO A 227 15.37 -5.51 -0.29
CA PRO A 227 14.31 -5.68 0.69
C PRO A 227 13.54 -4.36 0.84
N VAL A 228 12.22 -4.45 0.97
CA VAL A 228 11.32 -3.27 1.00
C VAL A 228 11.52 -2.36 2.22
N ILE A 229 12.18 -2.89 3.26
CA ILE A 229 12.78 -2.12 4.35
C ILE A 229 14.19 -2.66 4.61
N ASN A 230 15.14 -1.78 4.93
CA ASN A 230 16.48 -2.20 5.35
C ASN A 230 16.50 -2.66 6.82
N ALA A 231 17.53 -3.41 7.21
CA ALA A 231 17.63 -3.99 8.56
C ALA A 231 17.67 -2.95 9.71
N ALA A 232 18.17 -1.74 9.47
CA ALA A 232 18.16 -0.67 10.48
C ALA A 232 16.75 -0.09 10.65
N ARG A 233 16.02 0.13 9.54
CA ARG A 233 14.61 0.55 9.56
C ARG A 233 13.73 -0.50 10.23
N TYR A 234 13.93 -1.79 9.95
CA TYR A 234 13.24 -2.88 10.63
C TYR A 234 13.46 -2.87 12.16
N ALA A 235 14.71 -2.69 12.60
CA ALA A 235 15.03 -2.59 14.03
C ALA A 235 14.36 -1.36 14.68
N GLU A 236 14.35 -0.21 13.99
CA GLU A 236 13.66 1.01 14.44
C GLU A 236 12.15 0.77 14.62
N LEU A 237 11.46 0.23 13.61
CA LEU A 237 10.02 -0.08 13.68
C LEU A 237 9.71 -0.99 14.89
N GLY A 238 10.58 -1.96 15.19
CA GLY A 238 10.46 -2.81 16.38
C GLY A 238 10.48 -2.06 17.72
N THR A 239 11.09 -0.88 17.79
CA THR A 239 11.08 0.00 18.98
C THR A 239 9.86 0.93 19.05
N LEU A 240 9.21 1.20 17.91
CA LEU A 240 8.05 2.10 17.86
C LEU A 240 6.78 1.48 18.46
N SER A 241 6.73 0.16 18.64
CA SER A 241 5.58 -0.56 19.21
C SER A 241 5.91 -1.28 20.51
N THR A 242 5.17 -1.00 21.58
CA THR A 242 5.38 -1.57 22.93
C THR A 242 4.11 -2.20 23.51
N ALA A 243 4.27 -3.08 24.49
CA ALA A 243 3.14 -3.74 25.16
C ALA A 243 2.23 -2.76 25.92
N ASP A 244 2.76 -1.62 26.36
CA ASP A 244 2.12 -0.69 27.30
C ASP A 244 1.76 0.69 26.72
N ALA A 245 2.06 0.96 25.44
CA ALA A 245 1.85 2.28 24.83
C ALA A 245 0.41 2.82 25.04
N PRO A 246 0.24 4.09 25.45
CA PRO A 246 -1.02 4.59 25.98
C PRO A 246 -2.14 4.57 24.93
N LEU A 247 -3.27 3.96 25.31
CA LEU A 247 -4.48 3.93 24.48
C LEU A 247 -5.25 5.24 24.67
N THR A 248 -5.37 6.01 23.59
CA THR A 248 -6.06 7.32 23.60
C THR A 248 -7.47 7.21 23.02
N ALA A 249 -8.32 8.21 23.29
CA ALA A 249 -9.67 8.27 22.73
C ALA A 249 -9.64 8.36 21.18
N PRO A 250 -10.74 8.00 20.51
CA PRO A 250 -11.06 8.47 19.15
C PRO A 250 -10.95 9.99 18.99
N ASN A 251 -11.02 10.47 17.75
CA ASN A 251 -11.42 11.87 17.51
C ASN A 251 -12.87 12.06 17.98
N ASP A 252 -13.21 13.20 18.59
CA ASP A 252 -14.56 13.45 19.13
C ASP A 252 -15.65 13.48 18.03
N ASP A 253 -15.24 13.86 16.80
CA ASP A 253 -16.04 13.80 15.57
C ASP A 253 -16.46 12.37 15.17
N LEU A 254 -15.83 11.33 15.74
CA LEU A 254 -16.05 9.92 15.39
C LEU A 254 -16.70 9.16 16.55
N ALA A 255 -17.98 8.82 16.40
CA ALA A 255 -18.72 7.96 17.33
C ALA A 255 -19.16 6.67 16.63
N LEU A 256 -18.17 5.89 16.21
CA LEU A 256 -18.31 4.63 15.48
C LEU A 256 -18.35 3.42 16.44
N ASP A 257 -19.22 2.43 16.17
CA ASP A 257 -19.39 1.22 16.99
C ASP A 257 -19.14 -0.03 16.13
N GLU A 258 -18.06 -0.74 16.44
CA GLU A 258 -17.67 -2.01 15.81
C GLU A 258 -18.82 -3.04 15.83
N ASN A 259 -19.59 -3.11 16.92
CA ASN A 259 -20.69 -4.06 17.05
C ASN A 259 -21.87 -3.69 16.18
N LEU A 260 -22.06 -2.40 15.87
CA LEU A 260 -23.10 -1.93 14.97
C LEU A 260 -22.68 -2.21 13.52
N LEU A 261 -21.46 -1.82 13.16
CA LEU A 261 -20.85 -2.10 11.85
C LEU A 261 -20.87 -3.60 11.52
N PHE A 262 -20.39 -4.45 12.44
CA PHE A 262 -20.35 -5.91 12.30
C PHE A 262 -21.65 -6.62 12.71
N ARG A 263 -22.79 -5.90 12.78
CA ARG A 263 -24.12 -6.52 12.91
C ARG A 263 -24.67 -6.84 11.52
N GLY A 264 -24.47 -8.07 11.07
CA GLY A 264 -25.02 -8.62 9.82
C GLY A 264 -26.55 -8.71 9.79
N ASP A 265 -27.08 -9.15 8.65
CA ASP A 265 -28.52 -9.34 8.35
C ASP A 265 -29.40 -8.09 8.50
N ARG A 266 -28.76 -6.92 8.47
CA ARG A 266 -29.42 -5.63 8.36
C ARG A 266 -29.60 -5.26 6.90
N ARG A 267 -30.64 -4.48 6.61
CA ARG A 267 -30.87 -3.86 5.31
C ARG A 267 -30.61 -2.36 5.41
N ILE A 268 -29.86 -1.83 4.45
CA ILE A 268 -29.60 -0.39 4.31
C ILE A 268 -30.27 0.11 3.04
N GLU A 269 -30.93 1.26 3.14
CA GLU A 269 -31.56 1.97 2.03
C GLU A 269 -31.21 3.47 2.13
N GLN A 270 -30.00 3.81 1.71
CA GLN A 270 -29.55 5.19 1.48
C GLN A 270 -29.64 5.53 -0.02
N ASP A 271 -29.31 6.76 -0.39
CA ASP A 271 -29.45 7.24 -1.78
C ASP A 271 -28.45 6.56 -2.74
N ASP A 272 -27.20 6.39 -2.31
CA ASP A 272 -26.12 5.78 -3.09
C ASP A 272 -25.78 4.33 -2.67
N LEU A 273 -26.31 3.86 -1.54
CA LEU A 273 -26.02 2.55 -0.96
C LEU A 273 -27.29 1.78 -0.58
N ARG A 274 -27.52 0.63 -1.23
CA ARG A 274 -28.72 -0.21 -1.01
C ARG A 274 -28.37 -1.69 -1.01
N GLY A 275 -28.74 -2.41 0.05
CA GLY A 275 -28.50 -3.86 0.12
C GLY A 275 -28.66 -4.47 1.51
N GLN A 276 -28.38 -5.78 1.59
CA GLN A 276 -28.18 -6.49 2.86
C GLN A 276 -26.71 -6.36 3.28
N ILE A 277 -26.48 -6.08 4.56
CA ILE A 277 -25.17 -6.12 5.20
C ILE A 277 -24.82 -7.59 5.44
N THR A 278 -23.76 -8.07 4.80
CA THR A 278 -23.23 -9.43 4.99
C THR A 278 -21.91 -9.39 5.73
N GLN A 279 -21.81 -10.10 6.85
CA GLN A 279 -20.59 -10.34 7.60
C GLN A 279 -19.99 -11.69 7.16
N GLN A 280 -18.68 -11.76 6.96
CA GLN A 280 -17.98 -13.01 6.63
C GLN A 280 -16.62 -13.11 7.32
N VAL A 281 -16.21 -14.33 7.69
CA VAL A 281 -14.82 -14.65 8.05
C VAL A 281 -14.03 -14.87 6.75
N ILE A 282 -12.89 -14.20 6.59
CA ILE A 282 -12.05 -14.28 5.37
C ILE A 282 -10.75 -15.07 5.56
N GLY A 283 -10.46 -15.48 6.79
CA GLY A 283 -9.26 -16.22 7.18
C GLY A 283 -8.90 -15.98 8.64
N GLU A 284 -7.66 -16.27 8.99
CA GLU A 284 -7.04 -15.97 10.29
C GLU A 284 -5.69 -15.31 10.03
N ILE A 285 -5.29 -14.27 10.77
CA ILE A 285 -3.96 -13.64 10.67
C ILE A 285 -3.01 -14.20 11.74
N ASP A 286 -1.78 -14.56 11.37
CA ASP A 286 -0.76 -15.13 12.26
C ASP A 286 0.19 -14.05 12.81
N ILE A 287 -0.10 -13.55 14.01
CA ILE A 287 0.63 -12.45 14.64
C ILE A 287 1.78 -13.01 15.49
N ARG A 288 3.02 -12.65 15.11
CA ARG A 288 4.27 -13.28 15.60
C ARG A 288 5.15 -12.36 16.41
N SER A 289 5.23 -11.09 16.03
CA SER A 289 5.97 -10.05 16.78
C SER A 289 5.05 -9.18 17.65
N GLY A 290 3.76 -9.14 17.30
CA GLY A 290 2.78 -8.20 17.88
C GLY A 290 2.93 -6.78 17.35
N VAL A 291 3.95 -6.50 16.54
CA VAL A 291 4.19 -5.20 15.89
C VAL A 291 3.39 -5.18 14.59
N LEU A 292 2.10 -4.86 14.69
CA LEU A 292 1.26 -4.63 13.51
C LEU A 292 1.52 -3.26 12.90
N ALA A 293 1.39 -3.16 11.58
CA ALA A 293 1.23 -1.89 10.88
C ALA A 293 -0.07 -1.90 10.06
N ILE A 294 -0.56 -0.69 9.72
CA ILE A 294 -1.67 -0.46 8.80
C ILE A 294 -1.15 0.50 7.72
N SER A 295 -1.32 0.14 6.44
CA SER A 295 -0.78 0.90 5.31
C SER A 295 -1.55 0.61 4.03
N ASP A 296 -1.50 1.53 3.07
CA ASP A 296 -1.70 1.21 1.66
C ASP A 296 -0.54 0.30 1.21
N PHE A 297 -0.86 -0.85 0.62
CA PHE A 297 0.12 -1.87 0.23
C PHE A 297 0.64 -1.72 -1.21
N GLY A 298 0.02 -0.83 -2.00
CA GLY A 298 0.48 -0.48 -3.35
C GLY A 298 1.68 0.48 -3.35
N TYR A 299 2.03 1.04 -2.19
CA TYR A 299 3.09 2.04 -2.01
C TYR A 299 4.30 1.51 -1.22
N GLY A 300 5.40 2.27 -1.22
CA GLY A 300 6.63 1.94 -0.48
C GLY A 300 6.51 2.19 1.03
N PHE A 301 7.36 1.52 1.81
CA PHE A 301 7.30 1.52 3.28
C PHE A 301 8.28 2.50 3.97
N ASP A 302 8.84 3.48 3.26
CA ASP A 302 9.83 4.41 3.83
C ASP A 302 9.29 5.14 5.08
N ASP A 303 8.12 5.78 4.96
CA ASP A 303 7.44 6.51 6.04
C ASP A 303 6.58 5.62 6.96
N LEU A 304 6.63 4.29 6.80
CA LEU A 304 5.83 3.35 7.58
C LEU A 304 6.04 3.53 9.09
N GLN A 305 4.97 3.43 9.87
CA GLN A 305 5.03 3.33 11.32
C GLN A 305 4.07 2.23 11.79
N PRO A 306 4.47 1.38 12.75
CA PRO A 306 3.56 0.40 13.32
C PRO A 306 2.59 1.06 14.30
N LEU A 307 1.55 0.33 14.68
CA LEU A 307 0.68 0.69 15.78
C LEU A 307 1.51 0.73 17.09
N ALA A 308 1.36 1.79 17.87
CA ALA A 308 2.19 2.04 19.04
C ALA A 308 1.99 0.99 20.14
N ARG A 309 0.77 0.46 20.28
CA ARG A 309 0.44 -0.69 21.14
C ARG A 309 0.66 -1.98 20.36
N ARG A 310 1.30 -2.97 20.97
CA ARG A 310 1.41 -4.32 20.38
C ARG A 310 0.09 -5.08 20.45
N ALA A 311 -0.21 -5.84 19.39
CA ALA A 311 -1.32 -6.77 19.35
C ALA A 311 -1.01 -8.10 20.08
N PRO A 312 -2.02 -8.83 20.58
CA PRO A 312 -1.87 -10.20 21.08
C PRO A 312 -1.28 -11.14 20.02
N LEU A 313 -0.41 -12.06 20.43
CA LEU A 313 0.24 -13.04 19.54
C LEU A 313 -0.68 -14.23 19.23
N GLY A 314 -0.40 -14.95 18.15
CA GLY A 314 -1.13 -16.14 17.72
C GLY A 314 -1.95 -15.93 16.44
N ARG A 315 -2.73 -16.95 16.07
CA ARG A 315 -3.63 -16.91 14.90
C ARG A 315 -5.02 -16.42 15.33
N HIS A 316 -5.50 -15.36 14.69
CA HIS A 316 -6.71 -14.64 15.08
C HIS A 316 -7.69 -14.52 13.92
N PRO A 317 -8.98 -14.87 14.07
CA PRO A 317 -9.95 -14.79 12.98
C PRO A 317 -10.14 -13.36 12.47
N VAL A 318 -10.20 -13.25 11.14
CA VAL A 318 -10.34 -12.00 10.40
C VAL A 318 -11.73 -11.97 9.78
N GLU A 319 -12.48 -10.91 10.06
CA GLU A 319 -13.85 -10.72 9.59
C GLU A 319 -13.95 -9.44 8.76
N THR A 320 -14.84 -9.43 7.77
CA THR A 320 -15.19 -8.23 7.01
C THR A 320 -16.70 -8.07 6.86
N VAL A 321 -17.14 -6.82 6.73
CA VAL A 321 -18.53 -6.43 6.46
C VAL A 321 -18.63 -5.93 5.04
N MET A 322 -19.59 -6.44 4.28
CA MET A 322 -19.87 -5.99 2.92
C MET A 322 -21.32 -5.50 2.73
N VAL A 323 -21.49 -4.55 1.83
CA VAL A 323 -22.78 -3.97 1.39
C VAL A 323 -22.60 -3.43 -0.04
N ASP A 324 -23.55 -3.75 -0.95
CA ASP A 324 -23.41 -3.57 -2.41
C ASP A 324 -21.99 -3.88 -2.96
N ARG A 325 -21.45 -5.06 -2.59
CA ARG A 325 -20.11 -5.55 -3.01
C ARG A 325 -18.93 -4.69 -2.56
N ARG A 326 -19.14 -3.62 -1.78
CA ARG A 326 -18.10 -2.81 -1.15
C ARG A 326 -17.78 -3.38 0.23
N VAL A 327 -16.53 -3.28 0.66
CA VAL A 327 -16.14 -3.57 2.05
C VAL A 327 -16.35 -2.32 2.91
N ALA A 328 -17.28 -2.40 3.86
CA ALA A 328 -17.57 -1.31 4.80
C ALA A 328 -16.68 -1.34 6.05
N GLY A 329 -16.10 -2.50 6.39
CA GLY A 329 -15.16 -2.62 7.50
C GLY A 329 -14.40 -3.94 7.50
N ILE A 330 -13.26 -3.95 8.20
CA ILE A 330 -12.46 -5.16 8.42
C ILE A 330 -11.96 -5.21 9.87
N ARG A 331 -11.97 -6.38 10.50
CA ARG A 331 -11.48 -6.56 11.88
C ARG A 331 -10.70 -7.85 12.07
N ILE A 332 -9.79 -7.80 13.02
CA ILE A 332 -9.11 -8.95 13.63
C ILE A 332 -9.69 -9.10 15.04
N ARG A 333 -10.11 -10.31 15.42
CA ARG A 333 -10.61 -10.59 16.77
C ARG A 333 -9.58 -11.37 17.56
N PHE A 334 -8.92 -10.71 18.51
CA PHE A 334 -7.91 -11.30 19.38
C PHE A 334 -8.48 -12.23 20.44
N ASP A 335 -9.77 -12.06 20.76
CA ASP A 335 -10.55 -13.01 21.53
C ASP A 335 -11.95 -13.17 20.87
N PRO A 336 -12.24 -14.32 20.23
CA PRO A 336 -13.53 -14.54 19.57
C PRO A 336 -14.69 -14.80 20.54
N HIS A 337 -14.41 -15.01 21.83
CA HIS A 337 -15.41 -15.24 22.88
C HIS A 337 -15.78 -13.95 23.65
N ARG A 338 -14.91 -12.94 23.62
CA ARG A 338 -15.14 -11.62 24.22
C ARG A 338 -15.64 -10.59 23.19
N ARG A 339 -16.17 -9.48 23.69
CA ARG A 339 -16.83 -8.42 22.91
C ARG A 339 -16.25 -7.05 23.28
N ALA A 340 -15.90 -6.25 22.28
CA ALA A 340 -15.52 -4.85 22.49
C ALA A 340 -16.73 -4.00 22.91
N VAL A 341 -16.57 -3.23 23.98
CA VAL A 341 -17.54 -2.27 24.54
C VAL A 341 -16.96 -0.87 24.76
N THR A 342 -15.67 -0.69 24.51
CA THR A 342 -14.98 0.61 24.55
C THR A 342 -13.92 0.66 23.45
N TRP A 343 -13.86 1.76 22.70
CA TRP A 343 -12.90 1.92 21.61
C TRP A 343 -11.85 2.98 21.91
N LYS A 344 -10.67 2.77 21.34
CA LYS A 344 -9.49 3.62 21.45
C LYS A 344 -8.85 3.72 20.07
N ALA A 345 -8.34 4.89 19.68
CA ALA A 345 -7.73 5.05 18.37
C ALA A 345 -6.52 4.10 18.23
N ALA A 346 -6.47 3.33 17.14
CA ALA A 346 -5.34 2.48 16.81
C ALA A 346 -4.27 3.33 16.14
N ARG A 347 -3.46 4.01 16.95
CA ARG A 347 -2.49 5.02 16.50
C ARG A 347 -1.08 4.43 16.36
N THR A 348 -0.30 4.99 15.43
CA THR A 348 1.16 4.93 15.48
C THR A 348 1.70 5.93 16.52
N GLN A 349 3.02 6.00 16.74
CA GLN A 349 3.58 6.97 17.71
C GLN A 349 3.33 8.44 17.33
N HIS A 350 3.22 8.75 16.04
CA HIS A 350 3.06 10.13 15.55
C HIS A 350 1.72 10.37 14.83
N GLY A 351 0.99 9.32 14.47
CA GLY A 351 -0.29 9.40 13.75
C GLY A 351 -1.50 9.69 14.65
N THR A 352 -2.64 9.95 14.01
CA THR A 352 -3.95 10.17 14.66
C THR A 352 -4.77 8.89 14.83
N GLY A 353 -4.39 7.79 14.15
CA GLY A 353 -5.21 6.59 14.03
C GLY A 353 -6.14 6.61 12.81
N ILE A 354 -5.94 7.56 11.91
CA ILE A 354 -6.55 7.62 10.57
C ILE A 354 -5.46 7.28 9.56
N TYR A 355 -5.78 6.41 8.60
CA TYR A 355 -4.85 5.82 7.64
C TYR A 355 -5.22 6.22 6.21
N GLY A 356 -4.28 6.84 5.49
CA GLY A 356 -4.45 7.24 4.10
C GLY A 356 -4.40 6.04 3.13
N VAL A 357 -5.17 6.14 2.06
CA VAL A 357 -5.22 5.18 0.94
C VAL A 357 -5.27 5.98 -0.36
N ASP A 358 -4.46 5.57 -1.35
CA ASP A 358 -4.31 6.24 -2.65
C ASP A 358 -4.16 5.23 -3.83
N ALA A 359 -4.09 3.93 -3.52
CA ALA A 359 -4.19 2.83 -4.50
C ALA A 359 -5.38 1.90 -4.17
N GLY A 360 -6.50 2.45 -3.69
CA GLY A 360 -7.78 1.74 -3.49
C GLY A 360 -7.75 0.53 -2.53
N ASN A 361 -6.74 0.39 -1.68
CA ASN A 361 -6.52 -0.76 -0.81
C ASN A 361 -6.02 -0.36 0.59
N LEU A 362 -6.26 -1.21 1.57
CA LEU A 362 -5.64 -1.11 2.89
C LEU A 362 -5.23 -2.50 3.37
N ALA A 363 -4.03 -2.60 3.93
CA ALA A 363 -3.50 -3.82 4.53
C ALA A 363 -3.20 -3.65 6.02
N ILE A 364 -3.36 -4.76 6.77
CA ILE A 364 -2.96 -4.91 8.16
C ILE A 364 -2.02 -6.12 8.21
N PHE A 365 -0.80 -5.95 8.70
CA PHE A 365 0.24 -7.00 8.66
C PHE A 365 1.18 -6.93 9.85
N ASP A 366 1.77 -8.07 10.21
CA ASP A 366 2.88 -8.13 11.18
C ASP A 366 4.18 -7.67 10.51
N VAL A 367 4.86 -6.68 11.09
CA VAL A 367 6.08 -6.06 10.51
C VAL A 367 7.23 -7.07 10.35
N SER A 368 7.21 -8.20 11.06
CA SER A 368 8.17 -9.29 10.80
C SER A 368 8.08 -9.87 9.38
N GLY A 369 6.90 -9.81 8.74
CA GLY A 369 6.69 -10.19 7.34
C GLY A 369 7.50 -9.35 6.34
N LEU A 370 7.86 -8.12 6.70
CA LEU A 370 8.66 -7.23 5.82
C LEU A 370 10.16 -7.56 5.82
N GLN A 371 10.69 -8.30 6.81
CA GLN A 371 12.14 -8.51 6.98
C GLN A 371 12.80 -9.22 5.79
N THR A 372 12.05 -10.01 5.02
CA THR A 372 12.55 -10.73 3.83
C THR A 372 11.76 -10.42 2.55
N LEU A 373 10.78 -9.52 2.62
CA LEU A 373 9.98 -9.10 1.46
C LEU A 373 10.85 -8.19 0.57
N SER A 374 10.89 -8.48 -0.73
CA SER A 374 11.54 -7.63 -1.75
C SER A 374 10.51 -6.90 -2.60
N HIS A 375 10.90 -5.81 -3.28
CA HIS A 375 9.94 -5.01 -4.06
C HIS A 375 9.21 -5.82 -5.14
N ILE A 376 9.89 -6.77 -5.80
CA ILE A 376 9.23 -7.68 -6.76
C ILE A 376 8.29 -8.69 -6.08
N ALA A 377 8.53 -9.06 -4.82
CA ALA A 377 7.63 -9.92 -4.05
C ALA A 377 6.40 -9.15 -3.58
N GLN A 378 6.55 -7.91 -3.08
CA GLN A 378 5.45 -7.01 -2.74
C GLN A 378 4.52 -6.80 -3.95
N GLU A 379 5.06 -6.36 -5.08
CA GLU A 379 4.29 -6.11 -6.30
C GLU A 379 3.63 -7.38 -6.85
N ARG A 380 4.27 -8.55 -6.73
CA ARG A 380 3.62 -9.84 -7.06
C ARG A 380 2.42 -10.14 -6.16
N CYS A 381 2.55 -9.97 -4.85
CA CYS A 381 1.45 -10.16 -3.90
C CYS A 381 0.32 -9.14 -4.15
N PHE A 382 0.67 -7.87 -4.37
CA PHE A 382 -0.29 -6.79 -4.65
C PHE A 382 -1.05 -7.03 -5.95
N ARG A 383 -0.36 -7.36 -7.04
CA ARG A 383 -0.98 -7.63 -8.35
C ARG A 383 -1.81 -8.93 -8.35
N GLN A 384 -1.39 -9.96 -7.62
CA GLN A 384 -2.19 -11.18 -7.43
C GLN A 384 -3.48 -10.88 -6.64
N TRP A 385 -3.42 -9.98 -5.66
CA TRP A 385 -4.59 -9.52 -4.93
C TRP A 385 -5.52 -8.64 -5.79
N SER A 386 -4.99 -7.63 -6.48
CA SER A 386 -5.80 -6.63 -7.20
C SER A 386 -6.58 -7.24 -8.37
N GLY A 387 -6.04 -8.29 -9.01
CA GLY A 387 -6.76 -9.10 -10.00
C GLY A 387 -7.94 -9.92 -9.43
N ALA A 388 -8.03 -10.10 -8.11
CA ALA A 388 -9.16 -10.72 -7.43
C ALA A 388 -10.08 -9.71 -6.73
N GLY A 389 -9.54 -8.58 -6.25
CA GLY A 389 -10.28 -7.43 -5.74
C GLY A 389 -11.02 -7.63 -4.41
N ASN A 390 -10.94 -8.80 -3.78
CA ASN A 390 -11.66 -9.13 -2.54
C ASN A 390 -10.77 -9.04 -1.30
N ALA A 391 -11.38 -8.82 -0.12
CA ALA A 391 -10.67 -8.93 1.16
C ALA A 391 -10.19 -10.37 1.42
N ARG A 392 -8.93 -10.55 1.84
CA ARG A 392 -8.30 -11.86 2.06
C ARG A 392 -7.05 -11.80 2.94
N THR A 393 -6.57 -12.96 3.41
CA THR A 393 -5.18 -13.12 3.87
C THR A 393 -4.20 -13.22 2.70
N LEU A 394 -2.95 -12.84 2.97
CA LEU A 394 -1.76 -12.97 2.13
C LEU A 394 -0.59 -13.50 2.98
N ALA A 395 0.49 -13.89 2.30
CA ALA A 395 1.77 -14.24 2.91
C ALA A 395 2.87 -13.31 2.39
N LEU A 396 3.61 -12.66 3.29
CA LEU A 396 4.75 -11.79 3.00
C LEU A 396 6.06 -12.54 3.20
N ALA A 397 6.28 -13.05 4.41
CA ALA A 397 7.35 -14.00 4.75
C ALA A 397 6.82 -15.31 5.36
N HIS A 398 5.59 -15.29 5.88
CA HIS A 398 4.94 -16.40 6.56
C HIS A 398 3.48 -16.56 6.09
N PRO A 399 2.90 -17.77 6.16
CA PRO A 399 1.48 -17.97 5.86
C PRO A 399 0.58 -17.09 6.74
N ASP A 400 -0.33 -16.36 6.11
CA ASP A 400 -1.30 -15.48 6.74
C ASP A 400 -0.73 -14.37 7.67
N ASP A 401 0.50 -13.86 7.43
CA ASP A 401 1.07 -12.74 8.20
C ASP A 401 0.52 -11.35 7.79
N CYS A 402 -0.34 -11.32 6.76
CA CYS A 402 -0.94 -10.11 6.20
C CYS A 402 -2.42 -10.32 5.85
N VAL A 403 -3.22 -9.28 6.04
CA VAL A 403 -4.59 -9.12 5.57
C VAL A 403 -4.63 -7.91 4.64
N ILE A 404 -5.29 -8.02 3.50
CA ILE A 404 -5.52 -6.91 2.56
C ILE A 404 -6.99 -6.83 2.16
N THR A 405 -7.48 -5.63 1.91
CA THR A 405 -8.87 -5.36 1.51
C THR A 405 -8.97 -4.17 0.55
N PRO A 406 -9.96 -4.15 -0.37
CA PRO A 406 -10.34 -2.90 -1.03
C PRO A 406 -10.88 -1.91 0.01
N SER A 407 -10.61 -0.63 -0.19
CA SER A 407 -10.93 0.45 0.76
C SER A 407 -12.32 1.08 0.55
N GLY A 408 -13.35 0.25 0.35
CA GLY A 408 -14.75 0.68 0.35
C GLY A 408 -15.18 1.58 -0.82
N TYR A 409 -14.96 2.90 -0.72
CA TYR A 409 -15.16 3.85 -1.81
C TYR A 409 -13.92 4.02 -2.70
N GLY A 410 -12.75 3.61 -2.23
CA GLY A 410 -11.46 3.80 -2.91
C GLY A 410 -10.54 4.68 -2.08
N ASP A 411 -9.91 5.66 -2.72
CA ASP A 411 -8.89 6.52 -2.10
C ASP A 411 -9.52 7.43 -1.04
N GLY A 412 -8.82 7.66 0.08
CA GLY A 412 -9.42 8.29 1.25
C GLY A 412 -8.57 8.21 2.53
N ALA A 413 -9.21 8.42 3.67
CA ALA A 413 -8.58 8.46 4.98
C ALA A 413 -9.47 7.77 6.03
N TYR A 414 -9.06 6.59 6.48
CA TYR A 414 -9.93 5.64 7.20
C TYR A 414 -9.50 5.44 8.66
N PRO A 415 -10.41 5.61 9.65
CA PRO A 415 -10.07 5.46 11.05
C PRO A 415 -9.96 3.98 11.46
N ALA A 416 -8.95 3.69 12.29
CA ALA A 416 -8.73 2.38 12.88
C ALA A 416 -8.81 2.45 14.42
N PHE A 417 -9.30 1.39 15.04
CA PHE A 417 -9.56 1.34 16.49
C PHE A 417 -9.18 0.01 17.13
N TRP A 418 -8.60 0.12 18.32
CA TRP A 418 -8.52 -0.96 19.28
C TRP A 418 -9.85 -1.09 20.02
N GLY A 419 -10.45 -2.27 20.01
CA GLY A 419 -11.62 -2.60 20.81
C GLY A 419 -11.23 -3.26 22.12
N LEU A 420 -11.71 -2.67 23.22
CA LEU A 420 -11.54 -3.13 24.59
C LEU A 420 -12.85 -3.67 25.14
N ASP A 421 -12.77 -4.74 25.93
CA ASP A 421 -13.91 -5.25 26.70
C ASP A 421 -14.15 -4.48 28.02
N ASP A 422 -15.08 -4.98 28.83
CA ASP A 422 -15.50 -4.45 30.13
C ASP A 422 -14.38 -4.42 31.19
N SER A 423 -13.39 -5.30 31.07
CA SER A 423 -12.19 -5.31 31.91
C SER A 423 -11.07 -4.38 31.40
N GLY A 424 -11.24 -3.79 30.22
CA GLY A 424 -10.19 -3.07 29.51
C GLY A 424 -9.15 -3.95 28.83
N THR A 425 -9.41 -5.26 28.64
CA THR A 425 -8.53 -6.14 27.87
C THR A 425 -8.72 -5.89 26.37
N LEU A 426 -7.63 -6.00 25.61
CA LEU A 426 -7.63 -5.81 24.15
C LEU A 426 -8.17 -7.06 23.43
N VAL A 427 -9.30 -6.92 22.73
CA VAL A 427 -10.04 -8.05 22.12
C VAL A 427 -10.29 -7.91 20.62
N SER A 428 -10.16 -6.71 20.05
CA SER A 428 -10.23 -6.50 18.60
C SER A 428 -9.34 -5.36 18.10
N LEU A 429 -9.05 -5.40 16.81
CA LEU A 429 -8.58 -4.26 16.00
C LEU A 429 -9.49 -4.18 14.78
N TYR A 430 -10.08 -3.02 14.50
CA TYR A 430 -10.88 -2.83 13.29
C TYR A 430 -10.56 -1.53 12.55
N VAL A 431 -10.90 -1.50 11.26
CA VAL A 431 -10.89 -0.31 10.40
C VAL A 431 -12.29 -0.11 9.84
N ASP A 432 -12.80 1.11 9.91
CA ASP A 432 -14.07 1.52 9.31
C ASP A 432 -13.78 2.21 7.97
N PHE A 433 -14.41 1.76 6.88
CA PHE A 433 -14.26 2.39 5.56
C PHE A 433 -15.26 3.52 5.31
N MET A 434 -15.92 4.02 6.37
CA MET A 434 -16.78 5.20 6.36
C MET A 434 -17.94 5.09 5.37
N ILE A 435 -18.42 3.85 5.13
CA ILE A 435 -19.56 3.53 4.25
C ILE A 435 -20.88 3.51 5.03
N LEU A 436 -20.87 2.89 6.21
CA LEU A 436 -22.08 2.68 7.02
C LEU A 436 -22.17 3.72 8.13
N ILE A 437 -22.19 4.98 7.71
CA ILE A 437 -22.21 6.15 8.60
C ILE A 437 -23.26 7.18 8.19
N GLU A 438 -23.63 8.02 9.14
CA GLU A 438 -24.37 9.27 8.91
C GLU A 438 -23.66 10.44 9.60
N GLU A 439 -23.72 11.63 8.99
CA GLU A 439 -23.26 12.89 9.58
C GLU A 439 -24.39 13.46 10.45
N ARG A 440 -24.12 13.66 11.74
CA ARG A 440 -25.01 14.31 12.71
C ARG A 440 -24.48 15.69 13.12
N ASP A 441 -25.21 16.35 14.02
CA ASP A 441 -24.98 17.71 14.52
C ASP A 441 -23.48 18.07 14.65
N ALA A 442 -23.13 19.23 14.07
CA ALA A 442 -21.78 19.79 14.02
C ALA A 442 -20.70 18.96 13.26
N GLY A 443 -21.11 18.06 12.35
CA GLY A 443 -20.18 17.33 11.47
C GLY A 443 -19.66 16.02 12.07
N ARG A 444 -20.40 15.45 13.02
CA ARG A 444 -20.03 14.26 13.76
C ARG A 444 -20.53 12.99 13.07
N TYR A 445 -19.63 12.09 12.70
CA TYR A 445 -19.98 10.82 12.08
C TYR A 445 -20.32 9.75 13.12
N VAL A 446 -21.43 9.05 12.92
CA VAL A 446 -21.84 7.88 13.72
C VAL A 446 -22.09 6.68 12.82
N SER A 447 -21.88 5.46 13.31
CA SER A 447 -22.24 4.24 12.57
C SER A 447 -23.76 4.07 12.47
N LEU A 448 -24.22 3.54 11.32
CA LEU A 448 -25.61 3.17 11.02
C LEU A 448 -25.91 1.71 11.36
#